data_AF-A0A956AL49-F1
#
_entry.id   AF-A0A956AL49-F1
#
_cell.length_a   1.000
_cell.length_b   1.000
_cell.length_c   1.000
_cell.angle_alpha   90.00
_cell.angle_beta   90.00
_cell.angle_gamma   90.00
#
_symmetry.space_group_name_H-M   'P 1'
#
loop_
_entity.id
_entity.type
_entity.pdbx_description
1 polymer ?
#
loop_
_entity_poly.entity_id
_entity_poly.type
_entity_poly.pdbx_seq_one_letter_code
_entity_poly.pdbx_strand_id
1 'polypeptide(L)'
;MRASTRPMVVAVVLGVVACAATGCATTRGVARGDERPAELRVVSDPDGATVYVDDAYFGSARVLEVRPRALPLGRHQVTIKAPGYFPHDLDVDLEPGVTTVRIKLRPVVR
;
A
#
# COMPACT_ATOMS: atom_id res chain seq x y z
N MET A 1 30.32 7.44 -20.52
CA MET A 1 29.81 6.89 -21.79
C MET A 1 29.93 5.37 -21.73
N ARG A 2 28.82 4.63 -21.92
CA ARG A 2 28.72 3.14 -22.09
C ARG A 2 29.15 2.29 -20.87
N ALA A 3 28.55 1.17 -20.49
CA ALA A 3 27.40 0.40 -20.96
C ALA A 3 26.93 -0.44 -19.75
N SER A 4 25.64 -0.40 -19.39
CA SER A 4 24.71 -1.52 -19.56
C SER A 4 25.38 -2.87 -19.86
N THR A 5 25.45 -3.75 -18.86
CA THR A 5 25.45 -5.20 -19.09
C THR A 5 24.79 -5.87 -17.89
N ARG A 6 23.51 -6.21 -18.05
CA ARG A 6 22.80 -7.12 -17.15
C ARG A 6 23.32 -8.54 -17.46
N PRO A 7 23.95 -9.28 -16.53
CA PRO A 7 24.28 -10.67 -16.79
C PRO A 7 22.99 -11.50 -16.75
N MET A 8 22.53 -11.82 -17.94
CA MET A 8 21.63 -12.91 -18.30
C MET A 8 22.30 -14.23 -17.87
N VAL A 9 21.83 -14.86 -16.79
CA VAL A 9 22.14 -16.26 -16.51
C VAL A 9 20.84 -17.04 -16.39
N VAL A 10 20.65 -17.81 -17.44
CA VAL A 10 19.67 -18.87 -17.64
C VAL A 10 19.82 -19.92 -16.54
N ALA A 11 18.76 -20.16 -15.78
CA ALA A 11 18.65 -21.33 -14.91
C ALA A 11 17.53 -22.23 -15.44
N VAL A 12 17.93 -23.15 -16.32
CA VAL A 12 17.17 -24.35 -16.66
C VAL A 12 17.31 -25.31 -15.49
N VAL A 13 16.19 -25.68 -14.87
CA VAL A 13 16.13 -26.90 -14.04
C VAL A 13 14.97 -27.73 -14.55
N LEU A 14 15.33 -28.80 -15.26
CA LEU A 14 14.44 -29.87 -15.68
C LEU A 14 14.14 -30.77 -14.47
N GLY A 15 12.84 -31.02 -14.25
CA GLY A 15 12.34 -32.31 -13.76
C GLY A 15 12.43 -32.60 -12.27
N VAL A 16 11.27 -32.58 -11.59
CA VAL A 16 10.89 -33.65 -10.66
C VAL A 16 9.40 -33.94 -10.82
N VAL A 17 9.11 -35.21 -11.04
CA VAL A 17 7.79 -35.83 -11.12
C VAL A 17 7.41 -36.36 -9.73
N ALA A 18 6.10 -36.30 -9.44
CA ALA A 18 5.31 -37.18 -8.57
C ALA A 18 5.00 -36.80 -7.09
N CYS A 19 3.71 -37.05 -6.81
CA CYS A 19 3.11 -37.61 -5.60
C CYS A 19 2.83 -36.71 -4.40
N ALA A 20 1.55 -36.28 -4.35
CA ALA A 20 0.59 -36.60 -3.29
C ALA A 20 1.06 -36.45 -1.83
N ALA A 21 0.59 -35.40 -1.18
CA ALA A 21 0.20 -35.44 0.23
C ALA A 21 -1.01 -34.52 0.46
N THR A 22 -2.08 -35.15 0.92
CA THR A 22 -3.30 -34.58 1.48
C THR A 22 -2.97 -33.81 2.75
N GLY A 23 -3.50 -32.58 2.88
CA GLY A 23 -3.52 -31.82 4.15
C GLY A 23 -2.17 -31.18 4.51
N CYS A 24 -2.09 -29.96 5.05
CA CYS A 24 -3.09 -29.07 5.61
C CYS A 24 -3.00 -27.73 4.88
N ALA A 25 -4.15 -27.14 4.54
CA ALA A 25 -4.23 -25.70 4.43
C ALA A 25 -4.01 -25.14 5.84
N THR A 26 -2.73 -24.96 6.20
CA THR A 26 -2.31 -24.32 7.44
C THR A 26 -2.80 -22.88 7.39
N THR A 27 -3.98 -22.71 7.98
CA THR A 27 -4.40 -21.56 8.77
C THR A 27 -3.66 -20.28 8.40
N ARG A 28 -4.22 -19.53 7.44
CA ARG A 28 -4.07 -18.07 7.46
C ARG A 28 -4.69 -17.61 8.76
N GLY A 29 -3.87 -17.53 9.81
CA GLY A 29 -4.16 -16.73 10.98
C GLY A 29 -4.23 -15.29 10.51
N VAL A 30 -5.40 -14.85 10.06
CA VAL A 30 -5.72 -13.44 10.03
C VAL A 30 -6.06 -13.11 11.47
N ALA A 31 -5.14 -12.40 12.11
CA ALA A 31 -5.24 -11.94 13.49
C ALA A 31 -6.65 -11.39 13.76
N ARG A 32 -7.41 -12.10 14.59
CA ARG A 32 -8.61 -11.55 15.22
C ARG A 32 -8.15 -10.66 16.37
N GLY A 33 -7.64 -9.47 16.02
CA GLY A 33 -7.48 -8.37 16.95
C GLY A 33 -8.34 -7.25 16.42
N ASP A 34 -9.49 -7.03 17.04
CA ASP A 34 -10.55 -6.06 16.71
C ASP A 34 -11.41 -6.36 15.47
N GLU A 35 -12.68 -6.68 15.73
CA GLU A 35 -13.75 -6.76 14.73
C GLU A 35 -14.22 -5.37 14.26
N ARG A 36 -13.65 -4.31 14.82
CA ARG A 36 -13.94 -2.93 14.45
C ARG A 36 -13.05 -2.53 13.26
N PRO A 37 -13.64 -2.11 12.13
CA PRO A 37 -12.85 -1.64 11.00
C PRO A 37 -12.04 -0.42 11.41
N ALA A 38 -10.81 -0.31 10.92
CA ALA A 38 -10.10 0.97 10.91
C ALA A 38 -10.64 1.82 9.77
N GLU A 39 -10.79 3.11 10.00
CA GLU A 39 -11.10 4.09 8.97
C GLU A 39 -9.90 5.00 8.75
N LEU A 40 -9.48 5.15 7.49
CA LEU A 40 -8.41 6.06 7.13
C LEU A 40 -8.99 7.37 6.62
N ARG A 41 -8.70 8.47 7.33
CA ARG A 41 -8.96 9.84 6.92
C ARG A 41 -7.65 10.47 6.47
N VAL A 42 -7.59 10.95 5.23
CA VAL A 42 -6.40 11.62 4.70
C VAL A 42 -6.73 13.07 4.40
N VAL A 43 -5.93 13.99 4.92
CA VAL A 43 -5.99 15.41 4.63
C VAL A 43 -4.67 15.79 3.98
N SER A 44 -4.70 16.25 2.74
CA SER A 44 -3.50 16.66 2.01
C SER A 44 -3.60 18.11 1.53
N ASP A 45 -2.52 18.86 1.68
CA ASP A 45 -2.30 20.13 0.98
C ASP A 45 -1.25 19.87 -0.12
N PRO A 46 -1.62 19.86 -1.41
CA PRO A 46 -2.88 20.33 -2.03
C PRO A 46 -4.04 19.30 -2.02
N ASP A 47 -5.28 19.79 -2.19
CA ASP A 47 -6.52 18.96 -2.24
C ASP A 47 -6.57 17.99 -3.43
N GLY A 48 -5.78 18.26 -4.49
CA GLY A 48 -5.71 17.47 -5.72
C GLY A 48 -4.90 16.17 -5.61
N ALA A 49 -4.53 15.74 -4.41
CA ALA A 49 -3.76 14.53 -4.23
C ALA A 49 -4.59 13.26 -4.37
N THR A 50 -3.95 12.24 -4.93
CA THR A 50 -4.44 10.87 -5.04
C THR A 50 -3.75 10.00 -4.00
N VAL A 51 -4.53 9.20 -3.29
CA VAL A 51 -4.08 8.28 -2.25
C VAL A 51 -4.15 6.86 -2.77
N TYR A 52 -3.04 6.16 -2.63
CA TYR A 52 -2.89 4.74 -2.88
C TYR A 52 -2.61 4.06 -1.53
N VAL A 53 -3.18 2.87 -1.33
CA VAL A 53 -2.89 2.04 -0.15
C VAL A 53 -2.49 0.67 -0.66
N ASP A 54 -1.34 0.16 -0.21
CA ASP A 54 -0.75 -1.11 -0.64
C ASP A 54 -0.69 -1.23 -2.18
N ASP A 55 -0.19 -0.17 -2.84
CA ASP A 55 -0.14 0.00 -4.29
C ASP A 55 -1.48 0.01 -5.04
N ALA A 56 -2.61 -0.09 -4.32
CA ALA A 56 -3.96 -0.01 -4.90
C ALA A 56 -4.53 1.41 -4.81
N TYR A 57 -5.23 1.86 -5.86
CA TYR A 57 -5.94 3.14 -5.83
C TYR A 57 -7.04 3.12 -4.77
N PHE A 58 -6.92 3.99 -3.76
CA PHE A 58 -7.85 4.03 -2.64
C PHE A 58 -8.87 5.17 -2.76
N GLY A 59 -8.44 6.33 -3.26
CA GLY A 59 -9.29 7.49 -3.51
C GLY A 59 -8.50 8.79 -3.64
N SER A 60 -9.19 9.92 -3.83
CA SER A 60 -8.57 11.23 -3.69
C SER A 60 -8.56 11.67 -2.23
N ALA A 61 -7.55 12.44 -1.84
CA ALA A 61 -7.42 12.96 -0.48
C ALA A 61 -8.64 13.80 -0.08
N ARG A 62 -9.15 14.65 -0.98
CA ARG A 62 -10.39 15.43 -0.76
C ARG A 62 -11.61 14.56 -0.41
N VAL A 63 -11.75 13.38 -1.02
CA VAL A 63 -12.87 12.46 -0.72
C VAL A 63 -12.65 11.78 0.62
N LEU A 64 -11.42 11.32 0.89
CA LEU A 64 -11.06 10.63 2.14
C LEU A 64 -11.10 11.56 3.35
N GLU A 65 -10.93 12.86 3.15
CA GLU A 65 -11.19 13.87 4.16
C GLU A 65 -12.67 13.89 4.55
N VAL A 66 -13.58 14.03 3.59
CA VAL A 66 -15.02 14.16 3.89
C VAL A 66 -15.65 12.81 4.28
N ARG A 67 -15.20 11.72 3.65
CA ARG A 67 -15.70 10.36 3.84
C ARG A 67 -14.53 9.40 4.04
N PRO A 68 -14.10 9.19 5.30
CA PRO A 68 -13.15 8.14 5.64
C PRO A 68 -13.66 6.79 5.14
N ARG A 69 -12.73 5.90 4.78
CA ARG A 69 -13.04 4.57 4.27
C ARG A 69 -12.43 3.51 5.17
N ALA A 70 -13.17 2.43 5.34
CA ALA A 70 -12.73 1.28 6.11
C ALA A 70 -11.56 0.55 5.41
N LEU A 71 -10.57 0.14 6.19
CA LEU A 71 -9.47 -0.74 5.83
C LEU A 71 -9.30 -1.85 6.86
N PRO A 72 -8.64 -2.95 6.49
CA PRO A 72 -8.12 -3.91 7.45
C PRO A 72 -7.24 -3.25 8.51
N LEU A 73 -7.13 -3.91 9.66
CA LEU A 73 -6.25 -3.48 10.73
C LEU A 73 -4.81 -3.90 10.44
N GLY A 74 -3.87 -3.14 10.98
CA GLY A 74 -2.43 -3.39 10.86
C GLY A 74 -1.72 -2.40 9.95
N ARG A 75 -0.51 -2.77 9.54
CA ARG A 75 0.37 -1.88 8.78
C ARG A 75 -0.03 -1.83 7.31
N HIS A 76 -0.25 -0.62 6.83
CA HIS A 76 -0.56 -0.32 5.43
C HIS A 76 0.40 0.72 4.87
N GLN A 77 0.84 0.51 3.64
CA GLN A 77 1.70 1.48 2.95
C GLN A 77 0.80 2.47 2.22
N VAL A 78 0.81 3.74 2.65
CA VAL A 78 0.02 4.81 2.05
C VAL A 78 0.93 5.68 1.19
N THR A 79 0.59 5.78 -0.09
CA THR A 79 1.31 6.58 -1.07
C THR A 79 0.42 7.72 -1.57
N ILE A 80 0.89 8.95 -1.42
CA ILE A 80 0.15 10.16 -1.73
C ILE A 80 0.86 10.87 -2.89
N LYS A 81 0.14 11.09 -3.99
CA LYS A 81 0.67 11.67 -5.23
C LYS A 81 -0.18 12.83 -5.70
N ALA A 82 0.43 13.95 -6.06
CA ALA A 82 -0.26 15.07 -6.69
C ALA A 82 0.54 15.60 -7.90
N PRO A 83 -0.12 16.06 -8.98
CA PRO A 83 0.56 16.63 -10.13
C PRO A 83 1.39 17.86 -9.76
N GLY A 84 2.68 17.89 -10.12
CA GLY A 84 3.58 19.00 -9.78
C GLY A 84 4.13 18.95 -8.35
N TYR A 85 3.90 17.86 -7.62
CA TYR A 85 4.43 17.63 -6.27
C TYR A 85 5.22 16.33 -6.21
N PHE A 86 6.15 16.25 -5.26
CA PHE A 86 6.85 15.01 -4.96
C PHE A 86 5.88 14.00 -4.33
N PRO A 87 5.90 12.72 -4.77
CA PRO A 87 5.14 11.68 -4.10
C PRO A 87 5.66 11.50 -2.67
N HIS A 88 4.76 11.11 -1.77
CA HIS A 88 5.10 10.82 -0.40
C HIS A 88 4.57 9.44 0.00
N ASP A 89 5.48 8.58 0.44
CA ASP A 89 5.18 7.24 0.92
C ASP A 89 5.31 7.24 2.44
N LEU A 90 4.32 6.68 3.13
CA LEU A 90 4.31 6.53 4.57
C LEU A 90 3.75 5.17 4.97
N ASP A 91 4.32 4.56 5.99
CA ASP A 91 3.74 3.38 6.62
C ASP A 91 2.85 3.82 7.78
N VAL A 92 1.58 3.44 7.73
CA VAL A 92 0.60 3.74 8.78
C VAL A 92 0.18 2.44 9.43
N ASP A 93 0.26 2.38 10.75
CA ASP A 93 -0.34 1.30 11.53
C ASP A 93 -1.79 1.69 11.83
N LEU A 94 -2.73 0.97 11.23
CA LEU A 94 -4.16 1.23 11.39
C LEU A 94 -4.70 0.50 12.61
N GLU A 95 -5.03 1.31 13.62
CA GLU A 95 -5.74 0.88 14.81
C GLU A 95 -7.27 0.99 14.61
N PRO A 96 -8.06 0.23 15.40
CA PRO A 96 -9.51 0.28 15.36
C PRO A 96 -10.04 1.70 15.64
N GLY A 97 -10.93 2.19 14.78
CA GLY A 97 -11.43 3.57 14.83
C GLY A 97 -10.88 4.42 13.69
N VAL A 98 -10.83 5.74 13.87
CA VAL A 98 -10.50 6.68 12.78
C VAL A 98 -9.06 7.16 12.90
N THR A 99 -8.20 6.74 11.99
CA THR A 99 -6.83 7.22 11.86
C THR A 99 -6.80 8.42 10.90
N THR A 100 -6.36 9.58 11.39
CA THR A 100 -6.24 10.80 10.57
C THR A 100 -4.80 11.10 10.20
N VAL A 101 -4.48 11.04 8.92
CA VAL A 101 -3.18 11.44 8.37
C VAL A 101 -3.29 12.83 7.78
N ARG A 102 -2.45 13.76 8.26
CA ARG A 102 -2.32 15.10 7.68
C ARG A 102 -0.96 15.25 7.03
N ILE A 103 -0.94 15.65 5.77
CA ILE A 103 0.31 15.85 5.03
C ILE A 103 0.30 17.10 4.18
N LYS A 104 1.46 17.75 4.09
CA LYS A 104 1.73 18.82 3.14
C LYS A 104 2.77 18.34 2.13
N LEU A 105 2.37 18.23 0.87
CA LEU A 105 3.26 17.79 -0.18
C LEU A 105 4.24 18.90 -0.57
N ARG A 106 5.45 18.48 -0.96
CA ARG A 106 6.48 19.42 -1.45
C ARG A 106 6.30 19.63 -2.96
N PRO A 107 6.15 20.88 -3.44
CA PRO A 107 6.06 21.14 -4.86
C PRO A 107 7.40 20.86 -5.56
N VAL A 108 7.32 20.39 -6.80
CA VAL A 108 8.47 20.28 -7.70
C VAL A 108 8.62 21.64 -8.38
N VAL A 109 9.60 22.42 -7.93
CA VAL A 109 9.93 23.70 -8.59
C VAL A 109 10.46 23.37 -10.00
N ARG A 110 9.86 23.98 -11.01
CA ARG A 110 10.36 23.95 -12.39
C ARG A 110 11.04 25.25 -12.74
#